data_AF-A0A843TSX7-F1
#
_entry.id   AF-A0A843TSX7-F1
#
_cell.length_a   1.000
_cell.length_b   1.000
_cell.length_c   1.000
_cell.angle_alpha   90.00
_cell.angle_beta   90.00
_cell.angle_gamma   90.00
#
_symmetry.space_group_name_H-M   'P 1'
#
loop_
_entity.id
_entity.type
_entity.pdbx_description
1 polymer ?
#
loop_
_entity_poly.entity_id
_entity_poly.type
_entity_poly.pdbx_seq_one_letter_code
_entity_poly.pdbx_strand_id
1 'polypeptide(L)'
;SLAAAVTCFIGLQFGHVIVHFKGRVKIVMSWSMTSLMLLLGGYIMQILGLPLSKPLYTLSYMCVTAGFSGIVLTAIYYMVDVKKFRKPTLLLQWMGMNALIVYALAACELFPAAIQGFYWRSPENNLVNLSESLLQAILHSRNWGTLVFVFLEIIFWCLVAGFLHMKGIYVKL
;
A
#
# COMPACT_ATOMS: atom_id res chain seq x y z
N SER A 1 12.77 7.98 13.02
CA SER A 1 13.93 7.64 12.16
C SER A 1 14.06 8.70 11.07
N LEU A 2 15.28 9.18 10.80
CA LEU A 2 15.55 10.22 9.79
C LEU A 2 14.99 9.84 8.42
N ALA A 3 15.14 8.57 8.04
CA ALA A 3 14.64 8.04 6.79
C ALA A 3 13.13 8.23 6.57
N ALA A 4 12.32 7.97 7.60
CA ALA A 4 10.87 8.13 7.51
C ALA A 4 10.48 9.61 7.32
N ALA A 5 11.19 10.53 7.97
CA ALA A 5 10.99 11.96 7.79
C ALA A 5 11.30 12.37 6.34
N VAL A 6 12.42 11.91 5.77
CA VAL A 6 12.79 12.18 4.37
C VAL A 6 11.73 11.66 3.40
N THR A 7 11.25 10.42 3.57
CA THR A 7 10.16 9.89 2.72
C THR A 7 8.85 10.66 2.87
N CYS A 8 8.57 11.16 4.08
CA CYS A 8 7.39 11.99 4.32
C CYS A 8 7.51 13.33 3.58
N PHE A 9 8.67 13.99 3.62
CA PHE A 9 8.91 15.21 2.85
C PHE A 9 8.84 14.97 1.35
N ILE A 10 9.38 13.86 0.85
CA ILE A 10 9.24 13.48 -0.57
C ILE A 10 7.75 13.33 -0.92
N GLY A 11 6.96 12.64 -0.10
CA GLY A 11 5.51 12.54 -0.29
C GLY A 11 4.80 13.90 -0.26
N LEU A 12 5.20 14.78 0.66
CA LEU A 12 4.66 16.13 0.79
C LEU A 12 4.94 16.99 -0.46
N GLN A 13 6.10 16.81 -1.09
CA GLN A 13 6.43 17.43 -2.39
C GLN A 13 5.38 17.06 -3.46
N PHE A 14 5.00 15.78 -3.55
CA PHE A 14 3.96 15.35 -4.50
C PHE A 14 2.61 16.02 -4.20
N GLY A 15 2.21 16.10 -2.93
CA GLY A 15 0.98 16.79 -2.51
C GLY A 15 1.00 18.29 -2.80
N HIS A 16 2.13 18.95 -2.55
CA HIS A 16 2.32 20.37 -2.81
C HIS A 16 2.16 20.72 -4.30
N VAL A 17 2.64 19.85 -5.19
CA VAL A 17 2.47 20.01 -6.65
C VAL A 17 0.98 19.97 -7.05
N ILE A 18 0.15 19.16 -6.40
CA ILE A 18 -1.31 19.12 -6.67
C ILE A 18 -1.96 20.48 -6.37
N VAL A 19 -1.59 21.07 -5.24
CA VAL A 19 -2.18 22.33 -4.77
C VAL A 19 -1.76 23.50 -5.65
N HIS A 20 -0.49 23.53 -6.08
CA HIS A 20 0.06 24.64 -6.86
C HIS A 20 -0.27 24.58 -8.36
N PHE A 21 -0.31 23.40 -8.97
CA PHE A 21 -0.52 23.27 -10.42
C PHE A 21 -1.97 22.89 -10.74
N LYS A 22 -2.72 23.78 -11.39
CA LYS A 22 -4.11 23.48 -11.83
C LYS A 22 -4.19 22.67 -13.14
N GLY A 23 -3.07 22.50 -13.86
CA GLY A 23 -3.05 21.81 -15.15
C GLY A 23 -2.79 20.31 -15.00
N ARG A 24 -3.76 19.45 -15.38
CA ARG A 24 -3.62 17.98 -15.31
C ARG A 24 -2.34 17.46 -15.97
N VAL A 25 -1.99 17.99 -17.14
CA VAL A 25 -0.78 17.59 -17.88
C VAL A 25 0.49 18.05 -17.16
N LYS A 26 0.48 19.26 -16.56
CA LYS A 26 1.62 19.80 -15.81
C LYS A 26 1.89 19.01 -14.54
N ILE A 27 0.83 18.58 -13.83
CA ILE A 27 0.94 17.70 -12.66
C ILE A 27 1.61 16.38 -13.07
N VAL A 28 1.07 15.69 -14.08
CA VAL A 28 1.60 14.41 -14.57
C VAL A 28 3.05 14.54 -15.00
N MET A 29 3.39 15.60 -15.73
CA MET A 29 4.76 15.83 -16.19
C MET A 29 5.71 16.11 -15.02
N SER A 30 5.33 16.97 -14.08
CA SER A 30 6.16 17.27 -12.90
C SER A 30 6.38 16.04 -12.04
N TRP A 31 5.33 15.26 -11.76
CA TRP A 31 5.42 14.04 -10.97
C TRP A 31 6.26 12.96 -11.65
N SER A 32 6.08 12.78 -12.96
CA SER A 32 6.89 11.86 -13.75
C SER A 32 8.37 12.25 -13.69
N MET A 33 8.70 13.53 -13.88
CA MET A 33 10.08 14.03 -13.78
C MET A 33 10.69 13.79 -12.40
N THR A 34 10.00 14.18 -11.31
CA THR A 34 10.50 13.97 -9.94
C THR A 34 10.69 12.48 -9.63
N SER A 35 9.76 11.63 -10.07
CA SER A 35 9.83 10.17 -9.85
C SER A 35 10.99 9.52 -10.60
N LEU A 36 11.20 9.93 -11.85
CA LEU A 36 12.32 9.46 -12.67
C LEU A 36 13.66 9.92 -12.08
N MET A 37 13.76 11.17 -11.61
CA MET A 37 14.96 11.66 -10.93
C MET A 37 15.28 10.87 -9.66
N LEU A 38 14.27 10.54 -8.84
CA LEU A 38 14.43 9.70 -7.65
C LEU A 38 14.91 8.29 -8.00
N LEU A 39 14.33 7.68 -9.05
CA LEU A 39 14.74 6.35 -9.52
C LEU A 39 16.17 6.32 -10.06
N LEU A 40 16.54 7.28 -10.92
CA LEU A 40 17.90 7.39 -11.43
C LEU A 40 18.88 7.64 -10.27
N GLY A 41 18.55 8.57 -9.36
CA GLY A 41 19.38 8.86 -8.20
C GLY A 41 19.61 7.65 -7.31
N GLY A 42 18.55 6.86 -7.07
CA GLY A 42 18.64 5.62 -6.30
C GLY A 42 19.50 4.55 -6.98
N TYR A 43 19.40 4.42 -8.31
CA TYR A 43 20.20 3.46 -9.08
C TYR A 43 21.67 3.88 -9.19
N ILE A 44 21.95 5.18 -9.37
CA ILE A 44 23.31 5.72 -9.34
C ILE A 44 23.97 5.45 -7.98
N MET A 45 23.23 5.68 -6.88
CA MET A 45 23.73 5.38 -5.54
C MET A 45 23.99 3.88 -5.33
N GLN A 46 23.18 3.00 -5.93
CA GLN A 46 23.44 1.57 -5.93
C GLN A 46 24.77 1.23 -6.63
N ILE A 47 25.05 1.85 -7.79
CA ILE A 47 26.31 1.67 -8.51
C ILE A 47 27.50 2.20 -7.71
N LEU A 48 27.33 3.30 -6.96
CA LEU A 48 28.35 3.86 -6.07
C LEU A 48 28.67 2.98 -4.83
N GLY A 49 28.01 1.83 -4.68
CA GLY A 49 28.33 0.83 -3.65
C GLY A 49 27.42 0.83 -2.44
N LEU A 50 26.31 1.58 -2.45
CA LEU A 50 25.31 1.52 -1.38
C LEU A 50 24.32 0.36 -1.63
N PRO A 51 24.32 -0.70 -0.82
CA PRO A 51 23.50 -1.87 -1.06
C PRO A 51 22.01 -1.57 -0.87
N LEU A 52 21.18 -2.23 -1.69
CA LEU A 52 19.73 -2.23 -1.55
C LEU A 52 19.32 -3.15 -0.40
N SER A 53 19.39 -2.63 0.82
CA SER A 53 19.07 -3.38 2.03
C SER A 53 17.79 -2.89 2.68
N LYS A 54 16.74 -3.74 2.65
CA LYS A 54 15.48 -3.51 3.36
C LYS A 54 15.63 -3.35 4.89
N PRO A 55 16.50 -4.10 5.59
CA PRO A 55 16.64 -4.00 7.06
C PRO A 55 17.29 -2.70 7.54
N LEU A 56 18.24 -2.17 6.75
CA LEU A 56 18.97 -0.94 7.08
C LEU A 56 18.28 0.32 6.55
N TYR A 57 17.23 0.16 5.75
CA TYR A 57 16.52 1.24 5.07
C TYR A 57 17.50 2.23 4.40
N THR A 58 18.42 1.68 3.60
CA THR A 58 19.48 2.46 2.94
C THR A 58 18.89 3.57 2.06
N LEU A 59 19.60 4.69 1.91
CA LEU A 59 19.18 5.81 1.07
C LEU A 59 18.89 5.39 -0.39
N SER A 60 19.69 4.50 -0.98
CA SER A 60 19.42 3.97 -2.34
C SER A 60 18.08 3.25 -2.42
N TYR A 61 17.76 2.42 -1.42
CA TYR A 61 16.49 1.70 -1.35
C TYR A 61 15.32 2.68 -1.20
N MET A 62 15.47 3.71 -0.38
CA MET A 62 14.48 4.77 -0.22
C MET A 62 14.21 5.52 -1.53
N CYS A 63 15.26 5.96 -2.22
CA CYS A 63 15.12 6.69 -3.49
C CYS A 63 14.43 5.83 -4.57
N VAL A 64 14.82 4.57 -4.69
CA VAL A 64 14.21 3.63 -5.65
C VAL A 64 12.74 3.37 -5.33
N THR A 65 12.43 3.08 -4.06
CA THR A 65 11.04 2.82 -3.64
C THR A 65 10.15 4.06 -3.75
N ALA A 66 10.65 5.23 -3.33
CA ALA A 66 9.95 6.50 -3.47
C ALA A 66 9.69 6.84 -4.95
N GLY A 67 10.69 6.70 -5.82
CA GLY A 67 10.53 6.95 -7.24
C GLY A 67 9.56 5.96 -7.91
N PHE A 68 9.61 4.66 -7.57
CA PHE A 68 8.63 3.69 -8.06
C PHE A 68 7.22 4.03 -7.59
N SER A 69 7.05 4.40 -6.32
CA SER A 69 5.75 4.81 -5.78
C SER A 69 5.20 6.06 -6.47
N GLY A 70 6.06 7.02 -6.83
CA GLY A 70 5.69 8.21 -7.59
C GLY A 70 5.27 7.90 -9.03
N ILE A 71 5.91 6.94 -9.71
CA ILE A 71 5.46 6.45 -11.03
C ILE A 71 4.08 5.81 -10.91
N VAL A 72 3.88 4.93 -9.92
CA VAL A 72 2.58 4.28 -9.68
C VAL A 72 1.49 5.32 -9.37
N LEU A 73 1.77 6.31 -8.53
CA LEU A 73 0.86 7.42 -8.23
C LEU A 73 0.49 8.19 -9.50
N THR A 74 1.48 8.51 -10.33
CA THR A 74 1.28 9.21 -11.61
C THR A 74 0.42 8.39 -12.57
N ALA A 75 0.63 7.07 -12.63
CA ALA A 75 -0.17 6.16 -13.45
C ALA A 75 -1.63 6.08 -12.98
N ILE A 76 -1.85 5.97 -11.67
CA ILE A 76 -3.20 5.98 -11.07
C ILE A 76 -3.89 7.30 -11.36
N TYR A 77 -3.24 8.44 -11.13
CA TYR A 77 -3.78 9.76 -11.42
C TYR A 77 -4.16 9.91 -12.90
N TYR A 78 -3.30 9.46 -13.82
CA TYR A 78 -3.60 9.48 -15.24
C TYR A 78 -4.81 8.59 -15.60
N MET A 79 -4.92 7.39 -15.02
CA MET A 79 -6.07 6.50 -15.24
C MET A 79 -7.39 7.09 -14.71
N VAL A 80 -7.36 7.71 -13.52
CA VAL A 80 -8.54 8.28 -12.86
C VAL A 80 -8.97 9.58 -13.53
N ASP A 81 -8.06 10.54 -13.66
CA ASP A 81 -8.40 11.92 -14.03
C ASP A 81 -8.37 12.19 -15.53
N VAL A 82 -7.53 11.46 -16.29
CA VAL A 82 -7.44 11.62 -17.75
C VAL A 82 -8.34 10.62 -18.47
N LYS A 83 -8.18 9.32 -18.17
CA LYS A 83 -8.98 8.26 -18.82
C LYS A 83 -10.36 8.03 -18.20
N LYS A 84 -10.67 8.67 -17.06
CA LYS A 84 -11.98 8.59 -16.36
C LYS A 84 -12.45 7.16 -16.05
N PHE A 85 -11.52 6.22 -15.79
CA PHE A 85 -11.88 4.86 -15.37
C PHE A 85 -12.37 4.85 -13.93
N ARG A 86 -13.70 4.96 -13.74
CA ARG A 86 -14.33 5.10 -12.41
C ARG A 86 -14.62 3.78 -11.68
N LYS A 87 -14.73 2.66 -12.39
CA LYS A 87 -15.19 1.40 -11.77
C LYS A 87 -14.18 0.78 -10.77
N PRO A 88 -12.89 0.58 -11.11
CA PRO A 88 -11.93 0.00 -10.15
C PRO A 88 -11.49 1.01 -9.08
N THR A 89 -11.60 2.31 -9.37
CA THR A 89 -11.17 3.39 -8.47
C THR A 89 -12.13 3.59 -7.30
N LEU A 90 -13.37 3.12 -7.39
CA LEU A 90 -14.33 3.09 -6.28
C LEU A 90 -13.81 2.27 -5.09
N LEU A 91 -13.18 1.10 -5.34
CA LEU A 91 -12.61 0.27 -4.27
C LEU A 91 -11.47 1.00 -3.56
N LEU A 92 -10.56 1.61 -4.33
CA LEU A 92 -9.48 2.42 -3.77
C LEU A 92 -10.03 3.64 -3.02
N GLN A 93 -11.11 4.25 -3.51
CA GLN A 93 -11.74 5.39 -2.87
C GLN A 93 -12.37 5.01 -1.52
N TRP A 94 -13.10 3.90 -1.43
CA TRP A 94 -13.68 3.43 -0.17
C TRP A 94 -12.60 3.12 0.88
N MET A 95 -11.53 2.46 0.44
CA MET A 95 -10.38 2.19 1.29
C MET A 95 -9.70 3.50 1.75
N GLY A 96 -9.55 4.47 0.85
CA GLY A 96 -8.93 5.77 1.14
C GLY A 96 -9.75 6.63 2.11
N MET A 97 -11.07 6.67 1.97
CA MET A 97 -11.96 7.46 2.84
C MET A 97 -12.01 6.93 4.28
N ASN A 98 -11.79 5.63 4.47
CA ASN A 98 -11.78 4.95 5.77
C ASN A 98 -10.38 4.49 6.19
N ALA A 99 -9.33 5.08 5.60
CA ALA A 99 -7.96 4.59 5.73
C ALA A 99 -7.47 4.55 7.19
N LEU A 100 -7.86 5.52 8.03
CA LEU A 100 -7.43 5.58 9.43
C LEU A 100 -8.02 4.43 10.25
N ILE A 101 -9.30 4.12 10.05
CA ILE A 101 -9.99 3.03 10.74
C ILE A 101 -9.44 1.68 10.28
N VAL A 102 -9.29 1.50 8.96
CA VAL A 102 -8.70 0.28 8.38
C VAL A 102 -7.27 0.11 8.89
N TYR A 103 -6.47 1.18 8.92
CA TYR A 103 -5.11 1.13 9.46
C TYR A 103 -5.09 0.76 10.95
N ALA A 104 -5.92 1.38 11.78
CA ALA A 104 -5.98 1.05 13.20
C ALA A 104 -6.42 -0.40 13.43
N LEU A 105 -7.41 -0.90 12.69
CA LEU A 105 -7.91 -2.27 12.89
C LEU A 105 -6.98 -3.35 12.31
N ALA A 106 -6.39 -3.09 11.14
CA ALA A 106 -5.50 -4.03 10.46
C ALA A 106 -4.06 -3.98 11.01
N ALA A 107 -3.48 -2.78 11.16
CA ALA A 107 -2.07 -2.62 11.51
C ALA A 107 -1.81 -2.68 13.03
N CYS A 108 -2.78 -2.39 13.90
CA CYS A 108 -2.63 -2.69 15.32
C CYS A 108 -2.80 -4.19 15.63
N GLU A 109 -2.83 -5.04 14.60
CA GLU A 109 -3.04 -6.49 14.68
C GLU A 109 -4.29 -6.87 15.47
N LEU A 110 -5.23 -5.95 15.69
CA LEU A 110 -6.41 -6.21 16.52
C LEU A 110 -7.25 -7.36 15.94
N PHE A 111 -7.30 -7.43 14.62
CA PHE A 111 -8.02 -8.48 13.90
C PHE A 111 -7.23 -9.80 13.80
N PRO A 112 -5.96 -9.83 13.35
CA PRO A 112 -5.11 -11.03 13.45
C PRO A 112 -5.03 -11.60 14.86
N ALA A 113 -4.84 -10.76 15.88
CA ALA A 113 -4.77 -11.17 17.28
C ALA A 113 -6.13 -11.67 17.81
N ALA A 114 -7.26 -11.12 17.37
CA ALA A 114 -8.58 -11.63 17.72
C ALA A 114 -8.85 -13.02 17.11
N ILE A 115 -8.47 -13.23 15.83
CA ILE A 115 -8.66 -14.52 15.15
C ILE A 115 -7.65 -15.57 15.66
N GLN A 116 -6.39 -15.20 15.87
CA GLN A 116 -5.37 -16.06 16.48
C GLN A 116 -5.64 -16.32 17.97
N GLY A 117 -6.32 -15.40 18.66
CA GLY A 117 -6.79 -15.58 20.03
C GLY A 117 -7.86 -16.67 20.17
N PHE A 118 -8.54 -17.01 19.07
CA PHE A 118 -9.50 -18.12 19.02
C PHE A 118 -8.79 -19.44 18.69
N TYR A 119 -8.00 -19.93 19.65
CA TYR A 119 -7.28 -21.20 19.52
C TYR A 119 -8.17 -22.37 19.95
N TRP A 120 -8.15 -23.48 19.19
CA TRP A 120 -8.82 -24.71 19.60
C TRP A 120 -7.82 -25.69 20.20
N ARG A 121 -7.82 -25.78 21.53
CA ARG A 121 -7.10 -26.77 22.36
C ARG A 121 -5.56 -26.67 22.39
N SER A 122 -4.90 -26.19 21.33
CA SER A 122 -3.46 -25.87 21.32
C SER A 122 -3.18 -24.60 20.50
N PRO A 123 -2.12 -23.83 20.83
CA PRO A 123 -1.76 -22.58 20.15
C PRO A 123 -1.31 -22.77 18.69
N GLU A 124 -1.04 -24.02 18.28
CA GLU A 124 -0.69 -24.37 16.91
C GLU A 124 -1.94 -24.49 16.00
N ASN A 125 -3.12 -24.71 16.60
CA ASN A 125 -4.37 -24.99 15.91
C ASN A 125 -5.30 -23.75 15.86
N ASN A 126 -4.77 -22.67 15.31
CA ASN A 126 -5.50 -21.43 15.08
C ASN A 126 -6.35 -21.50 13.81
N LEU A 127 -7.50 -20.81 13.81
CA LEU A 127 -8.40 -20.72 12.64
C LEU A 127 -7.67 -20.20 11.39
N VAL A 128 -6.71 -19.31 11.56
CA VAL A 128 -5.85 -18.79 10.48
C VAL A 128 -5.03 -19.93 9.85
N ASN A 129 -4.33 -20.73 10.67
CA ASN A 129 -3.51 -21.84 10.20
C ASN A 129 -4.35 -22.91 9.49
N LEU A 130 -5.56 -23.19 10.01
CA LEU A 130 -6.50 -24.09 9.36
C LEU A 130 -6.89 -23.56 7.98
N SER A 131 -7.29 -22.29 7.89
CA SER A 131 -7.68 -21.67 6.61
C SER A 131 -6.53 -21.64 5.60
N GLU A 132 -5.30 -21.36 6.04
CA GLU A 132 -4.11 -21.36 5.19
C GLU A 132 -3.78 -22.78 4.71
N SER A 133 -3.83 -23.78 5.60
CA SER A 133 -3.58 -25.18 5.24
C SER A 133 -4.61 -25.73 4.24
N LEU A 134 -5.89 -25.36 4.38
CA LEU A 134 -6.94 -25.73 3.44
C LEU A 134 -6.73 -25.09 2.07
N LEU A 135 -6.35 -23.81 2.03
CA LEU A 135 -6.01 -23.11 0.79
C LEU A 135 -4.77 -23.70 0.11
N GLN A 136 -3.74 -24.05 0.88
CA GLN A 136 -2.53 -24.71 0.37
C GLN A 136 -2.84 -26.13 -0.15
N ALA A 137 -3.74 -26.87 0.51
CA ALA A 137 -4.19 -28.19 0.05
C ALA A 137 -5.00 -28.09 -1.26
N ILE A 138 -5.86 -27.08 -1.40
CA ILE A 138 -6.66 -26.84 -2.62
C ILE A 138 -5.76 -26.38 -3.77
N LEU A 139 -4.77 -25.51 -3.52
CA LEU A 139 -3.89 -24.97 -4.57
C LEU A 139 -2.64 -25.82 -4.87
N HIS A 140 -2.44 -26.96 -4.21
CA HIS A 140 -1.33 -27.90 -4.42
C HIS A 140 0.09 -27.29 -4.34
N SER A 141 0.21 -26.03 -3.92
CA SER A 141 1.46 -25.30 -3.87
C SER A 141 1.44 -24.27 -2.75
N ARG A 142 2.46 -24.31 -1.90
CA ARG A 142 2.58 -23.50 -0.68
C ARG A 142 2.63 -22.00 -0.98
N ASN A 143 3.42 -21.60 -1.98
CA ASN A 143 3.59 -20.19 -2.34
C ASN A 143 2.30 -19.56 -2.88
N TRP A 144 1.58 -20.30 -3.73
CA TRP A 144 0.32 -19.82 -4.29
C TRP A 144 -0.81 -19.80 -3.26
N GLY A 145 -0.85 -20.79 -2.35
CA GLY A 145 -1.82 -20.82 -1.25
C GLY A 145 -1.69 -19.59 -0.34
N THR A 146 -0.47 -19.25 0.09
CA THR A 146 -0.23 -18.06 0.92
C THR A 146 -0.52 -16.76 0.15
N LEU A 147 -0.20 -16.68 -1.15
CA LEU A 147 -0.58 -15.52 -1.96
C LEU A 147 -2.09 -15.32 -2.04
N VAL A 148 -2.86 -16.37 -2.31
CA VAL A 148 -4.32 -16.30 -2.38
C VAL A 148 -4.92 -15.91 -1.03
N PHE A 149 -4.36 -16.44 0.07
CA PHE A 149 -4.76 -16.03 1.41
C PHE A 149 -4.60 -14.51 1.62
N VAL A 150 -3.44 -13.95 1.27
CA VAL A 150 -3.19 -12.49 1.36
C VAL A 150 -4.15 -11.70 0.48
N PHE A 151 -4.43 -12.16 -0.74
CA PHE A 151 -5.42 -11.50 -1.61
C PHE A 151 -6.83 -11.53 -1.03
N LEU A 152 -7.25 -12.64 -0.42
CA LEU A 152 -8.54 -12.75 0.25
C LEU A 152 -8.64 -11.78 1.42
N GLU A 153 -7.57 -11.62 2.20
CA GLU A 153 -7.52 -10.64 3.28
C GLU A 153 -7.65 -9.20 2.77
N ILE A 154 -6.95 -8.85 1.69
CA ILE A 154 -7.09 -7.53 1.04
C ILE A 154 -8.54 -7.30 0.57
N ILE A 155 -9.17 -8.30 -0.04
CA ILE A 155 -10.57 -8.23 -0.49
C ILE A 155 -11.51 -8.06 0.71
N PHE A 156 -11.28 -8.80 1.80
CA PHE A 156 -12.05 -8.68 3.03
C PHE A 156 -12.00 -7.25 3.59
N TRP A 157 -10.80 -6.65 3.69
CA TRP A 157 -10.67 -5.26 4.15
C TRP A 157 -11.30 -4.25 3.19
N CYS A 158 -11.22 -4.47 1.88
CA CYS A 158 -11.94 -3.66 0.90
C CYS A 158 -13.46 -3.71 1.11
N LEU A 159 -14.01 -4.88 1.43
CA LEU A 159 -15.44 -5.05 1.75
C LEU A 159 -15.82 -4.36 3.07
N VAL A 160 -15.00 -4.49 4.12
CA VAL A 160 -15.20 -3.80 5.40
C VAL A 160 -15.18 -2.28 5.20
N ALA A 161 -14.21 -1.76 4.45
CA ALA A 161 -14.13 -0.34 4.13
C ALA A 161 -15.35 0.14 3.32
N GLY A 162 -15.83 -0.67 2.38
CA GLY A 162 -17.06 -0.41 1.62
C GLY A 162 -18.31 -0.39 2.50
N PHE A 163 -18.44 -1.34 3.43
CA PHE A 163 -19.53 -1.37 4.41
C PHE A 163 -19.52 -0.13 5.31
N LEU A 164 -18.34 0.28 5.78
CA LEU A 164 -18.18 1.46 6.61
C LEU A 164 -18.56 2.75 5.87
N HIS A 165 -18.18 2.84 4.59
CA HIS A 165 -18.61 3.91 3.69
C HIS A 165 -20.14 3.94 3.50
N MET A 166 -20.79 2.78 3.32
CA MET A 166 -22.25 2.71 3.23
C MET A 166 -22.96 3.15 4.52
N LYS A 167 -22.33 2.93 5.68
CA LYS A 167 -22.83 3.38 6.98
C LYS A 167 -22.52 4.85 7.28
N GLY A 168 -21.75 5.53 6.43
CA GLY A 168 -21.42 6.95 6.59
C GLY A 168 -20.52 7.24 7.80
N ILE A 169 -19.83 6.24 8.35
CA ILE A 169 -18.95 6.41 9.51
C ILE A 169 -17.57 6.81 8.99
N TYR A 170 -17.20 8.07 9.20
CA TYR A 170 -15.88 8.59 8.84
C TYR A 170 -15.21 9.17 10.08
N VAL A 171 -14.05 8.62 10.46
CA VAL A 171 -13.21 9.20 11.50
C VAL A 171 -12.31 10.24 10.84
N LYS A 172 -12.45 11.50 11.27
CA LYS A 172 -11.56 12.60 10.89
C LYS A 172 -10.60 12.87 12.05
N LEU A 173 -9.35 13.17 11.71
CA LEU A 173 -8.35 13.65 12.67
C LEU A 173 -8.45 15.18 12.78
#